data_AF-A0A3R9ML55-F1
#
_entry.id   AF-A0A3R9ML55-F1
#
_cell.length_a   1.000
_cell.length_b   1.000
_cell.length_c   1.000
_cell.angle_alpha   90.00
_cell.angle_beta   90.00
_cell.angle_gamma   90.00
#
_symmetry.space_group_name_H-M   'P 1'
#
loop_
_entity.id
_entity.type
_entity.pdbx_description
1 polymer ?
#
loop_
_entity_poly.entity_id
_entity_poly.type
_entity_poly.pdbx_seq_one_letter_code
_entity_poly.pdbx_strand_id
1 'polypeptide(L)'
;MRKLRRKDRIVSGGILVVSLFVSYLLRDYVLLNHSDTVSFISVITGFLLSAIAILYSSPMRSVLYDKKSNIYSSKWEEIIVRYFYTFVVSLLYMMELSLNINCIPNFINVGFLLSIVIIIIIVTQGLFKLLLVEIND
;
A
#
# COMPACT_ATOMS: atom_id res chain seq x y z
N MET A 1 -1.03 21.33 -4.37
CA MET A 1 -0.11 20.23 -3.99
C MET A 1 0.09 20.01 -2.47
N ARG A 2 0.33 21.03 -1.61
CA ARG A 2 0.64 20.81 -0.16
C ARG A 2 -0.51 20.30 0.73
N LYS A 3 -1.77 20.73 0.51
CA LYS A 3 -2.93 20.30 1.32
C LYS A 3 -3.37 18.85 1.02
N LEU A 4 -3.15 18.39 -0.21
CA LEU A 4 -3.57 17.09 -0.75
C LEU A 4 -2.81 15.92 -0.10
N ARG A 5 -1.49 16.09 0.07
CA ARG A 5 -0.59 15.15 0.77
C ARG A 5 -0.91 14.96 2.26
N ARG A 6 -1.85 15.71 2.84
CA ARG A 6 -2.20 15.67 4.27
C ARG A 6 -3.34 14.70 4.54
N LYS A 7 -4.30 14.55 3.63
CA LYS A 7 -5.50 13.72 3.84
C LYS A 7 -5.24 12.23 3.63
N ASP A 8 -4.52 11.83 2.58
CA ASP A 8 -4.06 10.43 2.45
C ASP A 8 -3.08 10.06 3.58
N ARG A 9 -2.29 11.02 4.09
CA ARG A 9 -1.46 10.81 5.30
C ARG A 9 -2.28 10.57 6.56
N ILE A 10 -3.45 11.20 6.69
CA ILE A 10 -4.36 10.99 7.82
C ILE A 10 -5.04 9.62 7.72
N VAL A 11 -5.46 9.20 6.52
CA VAL A 11 -6.06 7.88 6.31
C VAL A 11 -5.03 6.77 6.52
N SER A 12 -3.85 6.90 5.90
CA SER A 12 -2.74 5.96 6.10
C SER A 12 -2.26 5.95 7.55
N GLY A 13 -2.15 7.11 8.19
CA GLY A 13 -1.82 7.22 9.61
C GLY A 13 -2.89 6.59 10.51
N GLY A 14 -4.17 6.74 10.18
CA GLY A 14 -5.27 6.10 10.90
C GLY A 14 -5.23 4.57 10.80
N ILE A 15 -4.97 4.03 9.60
CA ILE A 15 -4.78 2.60 9.38
C ILE A 15 -3.57 2.10 10.20
N LEU A 16 -2.49 2.87 10.25
CA LEU A 16 -1.29 2.53 11.02
C LEU A 16 -1.60 2.51 12.53
N VAL A 17 -2.34 3.48 13.06
CA VAL A 17 -2.73 3.51 14.48
C VAL A 17 -3.63 2.32 14.83
N VAL A 18 -4.63 2.01 14.00
CA VAL A 18 -5.54 0.89 14.24
C VAL A 18 -4.81 -0.45 14.16
N SER A 19 -3.93 -0.62 13.18
CA SER A 19 -3.13 -1.84 13.03
C SER A 19 -2.13 -2.02 14.18
N LEU A 20 -1.48 -0.96 14.66
CA LEU A 20 -0.66 -1.01 15.88
C LEU A 20 -1.48 -1.37 17.12
N PHE A 21 -2.69 -0.84 17.25
CA PHE A 21 -3.57 -1.15 18.38
C PHE A 21 -3.99 -2.63 18.40
N VAL A 22 -4.41 -3.15 17.24
CA VAL A 22 -4.76 -4.58 17.09
C VAL A 22 -3.53 -5.46 17.34
N SER A 23 -2.38 -5.06 16.82
CA SER A 23 -1.13 -5.78 17.00
C SER A 23 -0.64 -5.80 18.45
N TYR A 24 -0.87 -4.71 19.19
CA TYR A 24 -0.60 -4.65 20.62
C TYR A 24 -1.46 -5.64 21.41
N LEU A 25 -2.74 -5.79 21.06
CA LEU A 25 -3.64 -6.77 21.70
C LEU A 25 -3.23 -8.22 21.41
N LEU A 26 -2.64 -8.48 20.24
CA LEU A 26 -2.21 -9.82 19.80
C LEU A 26 -0.73 -10.11 20.11
N ARG A 27 -0.06 -9.23 20.87
CA ARG A 27 1.39 -9.29 21.11
C ARG A 27 1.88 -10.64 21.63
N ASP A 28 1.13 -11.27 22.53
CA ASP A 28 1.53 -12.52 23.18
C ASP A 28 1.20 -13.77 22.35
N TYR A 29 0.45 -13.61 21.25
CA TYR A 29 -0.07 -14.71 20.43
C TYR A 29 0.63 -14.84 19.07
N VAL A 30 1.31 -13.79 18.60
CA VAL A 30 1.88 -13.73 17.25
C VAL A 30 3.40 -13.70 17.29
N LEU A 31 4.02 -14.81 16.87
CA LEU A 31 5.46 -14.89 16.65
C LEU A 31 5.74 -14.76 15.15
N LEU A 32 6.38 -13.66 14.74
CA LEU A 32 6.79 -13.47 13.36
C LEU A 32 8.15 -14.14 13.12
N ASN A 33 8.19 -15.05 12.15
CA ASN A 33 9.44 -15.47 11.55
C ASN A 33 9.96 -14.39 10.61
N HIS A 34 11.18 -13.93 10.85
CA HIS A 34 11.83 -12.90 10.04
C HIS A 34 11.93 -13.31 8.56
N SER A 35 12.35 -14.54 8.29
CA SER A 35 12.49 -15.08 6.93
C SER A 35 11.17 -15.06 6.14
N ASP A 36 10.09 -15.52 6.77
CA ASP A 36 8.75 -15.53 6.15
C ASP A 36 8.25 -14.11 5.87
N THR A 37 8.52 -13.19 6.80
CA THR A 37 8.16 -11.77 6.68
C THR A 37 8.85 -11.10 5.50
N VAL A 38 10.17 -11.30 5.37
CA VAL A 38 10.96 -10.75 4.25
C VAL A 38 10.46 -11.31 2.93
N SER A 39 10.21 -12.62 2.85
CA SER A 39 9.68 -13.27 1.65
C SER A 39 8.34 -12.67 1.23
N PHE A 40 7.41 -12.52 2.18
CA PHE A 40 6.09 -11.95 1.94
C PHE A 40 6.14 -10.51 1.39
N ILE A 41 6.96 -9.65 2.01
CA ILE A 41 7.10 -8.24 1.58
C ILE A 41 7.79 -8.15 0.21
N SER A 42 8.73 -9.04 -0.07
CA SER A 42 9.38 -9.13 -1.38
C SER A 42 8.37 -9.44 -2.49
N VAL A 43 7.51 -10.44 -2.28
CA VAL A 43 6.43 -10.79 -3.22
C VAL A 43 5.47 -9.61 -3.44
N ILE A 44 5.06 -8.95 -2.36
CA ILE A 44 4.20 -7.76 -2.41
C ILE A 44 4.84 -6.63 -3.21
N THR A 45 6.13 -6.38 -2.96
CA THR A 45 6.84 -5.27 -3.60
C THR A 45 6.97 -5.53 -5.10
N GLY A 46 7.24 -6.78 -5.50
CA GLY A 46 7.20 -7.21 -6.90
C GLY A 46 5.81 -7.04 -7.52
N PHE A 47 4.75 -7.46 -6.83
CA PHE A 47 3.37 -7.29 -7.29
C PHE A 47 3.01 -5.82 -7.51
N LEU A 48 3.34 -4.94 -6.56
CA LEU A 48 3.10 -3.50 -6.69
C LEU A 48 3.86 -2.89 -7.88
N LEU A 49 5.12 -3.31 -8.09
CA LEU A 49 5.92 -2.86 -9.22
C LEU A 49 5.30 -3.28 -10.56
N SER A 50 4.88 -4.55 -10.68
CA SER A 50 4.18 -5.05 -11.85
C SER A 50 2.85 -4.32 -12.09
N ALA A 51 2.07 -4.07 -11.04
CA ALA A 51 0.81 -3.34 -11.15
C ALA A 51 1.02 -1.89 -11.64
N ILE A 52 2.07 -1.21 -11.15
CA ILE A 52 2.46 0.12 -11.65
C ILE A 52 2.82 0.04 -13.13
N ALA A 53 3.62 -0.95 -13.54
CA ALA A 53 4.00 -1.13 -14.93
C ALA A 53 2.77 -1.33 -15.84
N ILE A 54 1.81 -2.16 -15.42
CA ILE A 54 0.55 -2.40 -16.13
C ILE A 54 -0.30 -1.11 -16.20
N LEU A 55 -0.42 -0.36 -15.11
CA LEU A 55 -1.16 0.91 -15.08
C LEU A 55 -0.56 1.96 -16.03
N TYR A 56 0.76 1.94 -16.24
CA TYR A 56 1.44 2.85 -17.17
C TYR A 56 1.31 2.40 -18.64
N SER A 57 1.28 1.09 -18.91
CA SER A 57 1.16 0.54 -20.26
C SER A 57 -0.29 0.38 -20.73
N SER A 58 -1.26 0.39 -19.81
CA SER A 58 -2.67 0.14 -20.12
C SER A 58 -3.36 1.32 -20.83
N PRO A 59 -4.20 1.06 -21.85
CA PRO A 59 -5.05 2.08 -22.49
C PRO A 59 -6.02 2.75 -21.52
N MET A 60 -6.34 2.09 -20.40
CA MET A 60 -7.07 2.62 -19.25
C MET A 60 -6.55 3.98 -18.75
N ARG A 61 -5.27 4.29 -19.03
CA ARG A 61 -4.67 5.61 -18.79
C ARG A 61 -5.48 6.75 -19.42
N SER A 62 -5.92 6.62 -20.68
CA SER A 62 -6.66 7.69 -21.36
C SER A 62 -8.06 7.85 -20.76
N VAL A 63 -8.76 6.74 -20.54
CA VAL A 63 -10.12 6.70 -19.94
C VAL A 63 -10.14 7.28 -18.53
N LEU A 64 -9.09 7.03 -17.74
CA LEU A 64 -8.96 7.56 -16.39
C LEU A 64 -8.43 8.99 -16.32
N TYR A 65 -7.78 9.48 -17.38
CA TYR A 65 -7.34 10.86 -17.49
C TYR A 65 -8.54 11.81 -17.64
N ASP A 66 -9.53 11.40 -18.45
CA ASP A 66 -10.74 12.20 -18.71
C ASP A 66 -11.75 12.18 -17.54
N LYS A 67 -11.69 11.16 -16.68
CA LYS A 67 -12.53 11.10 -15.48
C LYS A 67 -11.94 12.01 -14.38
N LYS A 68 -12.58 13.17 -14.15
CA LYS A 68 -12.29 14.05 -12.99
C LYS A 68 -12.37 13.26 -11.68
N SER A 69 -11.34 13.40 -10.86
CA SER A 69 -11.38 13.01 -9.43
C SER A 69 -11.90 14.18 -8.61
N ASN A 70 -12.53 13.90 -7.48
CA ASN A 70 -12.99 14.91 -6.54
C ASN A 70 -11.82 15.69 -5.90
N ILE A 71 -10.60 15.12 -5.97
CA ILE A 71 -9.42 15.58 -5.22
C ILE A 71 -8.17 15.73 -6.13
N TYR A 72 -8.04 14.92 -7.19
CA TYR A 72 -6.90 14.93 -8.11
C TYR A 72 -7.26 15.48 -9.50
N SER A 73 -6.25 15.85 -10.31
CA SER A 73 -6.51 16.34 -11.68
C SER A 73 -7.26 15.32 -12.52
N SER A 74 -6.96 14.04 -12.29
CA SER A 74 -7.61 12.88 -12.90
C SER A 74 -7.69 11.74 -11.90
N LYS A 75 -8.61 10.80 -12.11
CA LYS A 75 -8.64 9.55 -11.32
C LYS A 75 -7.36 8.73 -11.52
N TRP A 76 -6.74 8.81 -12.69
CA TRP A 76 -5.46 8.16 -12.97
C TRP A 76 -4.35 8.62 -12.01
N GLU A 77 -4.20 9.93 -11.83
CA GLU A 77 -3.19 10.50 -10.93
C GLU A 77 -3.40 10.07 -9.47
N GLU A 78 -4.66 10.03 -9.01
CA GLU A 78 -5.00 9.54 -7.66
C GLU A 78 -4.49 8.12 -7.42
N ILE A 79 -4.74 7.23 -8.38
CA ILE A 79 -4.42 5.80 -8.28
C ILE A 79 -2.92 5.58 -8.33
N ILE A 80 -2.21 6.20 -9.28
CA ILE A 80 -0.77 6.05 -9.40
C ILE A 80 -0.04 6.58 -8.18
N VAL A 81 -0.45 7.75 -7.65
CA VAL A 81 0.19 8.31 -6.46
C VAL A 81 0.01 7.38 -5.26
N ARG A 82 -1.15 6.75 -5.09
CA ARG A 82 -1.37 5.76 -4.02
C ARG A 82 -0.56 4.49 -4.20
N TYR A 83 -0.52 3.94 -5.41
CA TYR A 83 0.30 2.76 -5.73
C TYR A 83 1.78 3.03 -5.48
N PHE A 84 2.29 4.15 -5.99
CA PHE A 84 3.69 4.53 -5.84
C PHE A 84 4.05 4.80 -4.37
N TYR A 85 3.17 5.46 -3.62
CA TYR A 85 3.39 5.67 -2.18
C TYR A 85 3.47 4.34 -1.41
N THR A 86 2.54 3.42 -1.68
CA THR A 86 2.52 2.09 -1.05
C THR A 86 3.79 1.31 -1.40
N PHE A 87 4.22 1.36 -2.66
CA PHE A 87 5.45 0.73 -3.12
C PHE A 87 6.69 1.27 -2.37
N VAL A 88 6.83 2.60 -2.26
CA VAL A 88 7.95 3.21 -1.54
C VAL A 88 7.95 2.84 -0.05
N VAL A 89 6.78 2.82 0.60
CA VAL A 89 6.65 2.40 2.01
C VAL A 89 7.04 0.92 2.18
N SER A 90 6.58 0.03 1.31
CA SER A 90 6.96 -1.38 1.33
C SER A 90 8.47 -1.59 1.14
N LEU A 91 9.10 -0.80 0.26
CA LEU A 91 10.55 -0.82 0.05
C LEU A 91 11.33 -0.39 1.30
N LEU A 92 10.92 0.72 1.93
CA LEU A 92 11.55 1.20 3.16
C LEU A 92 11.44 0.15 4.27
N TYR A 93 10.27 -0.48 4.40
CA TYR A 93 10.06 -1.52 5.40
C TYR A 93 10.91 -2.78 5.11
N MET A 94 11.03 -3.17 3.84
CA MET A 94 11.94 -4.25 3.43
C MET A 94 13.40 -3.95 3.78
N MET A 95 13.83 -2.70 3.59
CA MET A 95 15.18 -2.25 3.95
C MET A 95 15.41 -2.33 5.47
N GLU A 96 14.45 -1.89 6.28
CA GLU A 96 14.52 -2.01 7.74
C GLU A 96 14.65 -3.47 8.20
N LEU A 97 13.84 -4.37 7.63
CA LEU A 97 13.91 -5.81 7.92
C LEU A 97 15.25 -6.42 7.51
N SER A 98 15.76 -6.08 6.33
CA SER A 98 17.05 -6.59 5.82
C SER A 98 18.24 -6.13 6.64
N LEU A 99 18.17 -4.93 7.23
CA LEU A 99 19.21 -4.39 8.10
C LEU A 99 19.15 -4.98 9.52
N ASN A 100 18.16 -5.83 9.81
CA ASN A 100 17.93 -6.51 11.08
C ASN A 100 18.10 -5.58 12.29
N ILE A 101 17.48 -4.40 12.21
CA ILE A 101 17.53 -3.38 13.25
C ILE A 101 16.74 -3.90 14.45
N ASN A 102 17.43 -4.58 15.38
CA ASN A 102 16.88 -5.20 16.61
C ASN A 102 16.24 -4.20 17.61
N CYS A 103 16.13 -2.93 17.24
CA CYS A 103 15.58 -1.88 18.11
C CYS A 103 14.05 -1.85 18.11
N ILE A 104 13.39 -2.52 17.15
CA ILE A 104 11.94 -2.47 16.99
C ILE A 104 11.28 -3.68 17.68
N PRO A 105 10.37 -3.47 18.65
CA PRO A 105 9.59 -4.55 19.26
C PRO A 105 8.79 -5.35 18.22
N ASN A 106 8.72 -6.67 18.38
CA ASN A 106 7.99 -7.55 17.45
C ASN A 106 6.53 -7.14 17.22
N PHE A 107 5.82 -6.65 18.25
CA PHE A 107 4.42 -6.19 18.08
C PHE A 107 4.31 -4.96 17.14
N ILE A 108 5.34 -4.13 17.06
CA ILE A 108 5.38 -2.99 16.13
C ILE A 108 5.55 -3.52 14.71
N ASN A 109 6.43 -4.49 14.50
CA ASN A 109 6.61 -5.15 13.21
C ASN A 109 5.32 -5.82 12.72
N VAL A 110 4.63 -6.58 13.58
CA VAL A 110 3.32 -7.18 13.24
C VAL A 110 2.32 -6.11 12.82
N GLY A 111 2.27 -4.97 13.52
CA GLY A 111 1.34 -3.88 13.21
C GLY A 111 1.66 -3.21 11.87
N PHE A 112 2.94 -2.97 11.58
CA PHE A 112 3.37 -2.47 10.27
C PHE A 112 3.00 -3.42 9.14
N LEU A 113 3.25 -4.72 9.33
CA LEU A 113 2.92 -5.75 8.34
C LEU A 113 1.40 -5.80 8.07
N LEU A 114 0.58 -5.75 9.13
CA LEU A 114 -0.88 -5.64 9.03
C LEU A 114 -1.31 -4.37 8.26
N SER A 115 -0.68 -3.23 8.53
CA SER A 115 -0.97 -1.98 7.84
C SER A 115 -0.71 -2.09 6.33
N ILE A 116 0.40 -2.74 5.94
CA ILE A 116 0.77 -2.97 4.54
C ILE A 116 -0.27 -3.87 3.86
N VAL A 117 -0.69 -4.96 4.51
CA VAL A 117 -1.73 -5.86 3.98
C VAL A 117 -3.04 -5.12 3.74
N ILE A 118 -3.51 -4.31 4.70
CA ILE A 118 -4.74 -3.54 4.57
C ILE A 118 -4.64 -2.56 3.40
N ILE A 119 -3.51 -1.86 3.27
CA ILE A 119 -3.29 -0.91 2.17
C ILE A 119 -3.32 -1.64 0.82
N ILE A 120 -2.70 -2.83 0.73
CA ILE A 120 -2.72 -3.64 -0.49
C ILE A 120 -4.12 -4.09 -0.87
N ILE A 121 -4.96 -4.47 0.09
CA ILE A 121 -6.36 -4.85 -0.19
C ILE A 121 -7.09 -3.66 -0.80
N ILE A 122 -6.97 -2.47 -0.21
CA ILE A 122 -7.60 -1.23 -0.71
C ILE A 122 -7.11 -0.92 -2.13
N VAL A 123 -5.80 -1.03 -2.34
CA VAL A 123 -5.13 -0.74 -3.61
C VAL A 123 -5.57 -1.73 -4.70
N THR A 124 -5.59 -3.02 -4.39
CA THR A 124 -6.03 -4.10 -5.30
C THR A 124 -7.52 -4.01 -5.63
N GLN A 125 -8.38 -3.70 -4.65
CA GLN A 125 -9.80 -3.42 -4.90
C GLN A 125 -9.99 -2.23 -5.85
N GLY A 126 -9.18 -1.19 -5.70
CA GLY A 126 -9.13 -0.06 -6.62
C GLY A 126 -8.84 -0.51 -8.05
N LEU A 127 -7.83 -1.36 -8.24
CA LEU A 127 -7.44 -1.85 -9.56
C LEU A 127 -8.48 -2.79 -10.20
N PHE A 128 -9.10 -3.68 -9.43
CA PHE A 128 -10.21 -4.51 -9.94
C PHE A 128 -11.41 -3.67 -10.37
N LYS A 129 -11.76 -2.64 -9.60
CA LYS A 129 -12.86 -1.73 -9.96
C LYS A 129 -12.58 -1.01 -11.27
N LEU A 130 -11.33 -0.70 -11.56
CA LEU A 130 -10.92 -0.09 -12.83
C LEU A 130 -11.00 -1.07 -13.99
N LEU A 131 -10.50 -2.30 -13.81
CA LEU A 131 -10.60 -3.36 -14.83
C LEU A 131 -12.05 -3.63 -15.21
N LEU A 132 -12.94 -3.63 -14.22
CA LEU A 132 -14.37 -3.74 -14.44
C LEU A 132 -14.96 -2.58 -15.24
N VAL A 133 -14.44 -1.35 -15.09
CA VAL A 133 -14.90 -0.20 -15.87
C VAL A 133 -14.45 -0.32 -17.33
N GLU A 134 -13.24 -0.79 -17.59
CA GLU A 134 -12.71 -0.95 -18.96
C GLU A 134 -13.35 -2.13 -19.72
N ILE A 135 -13.81 -3.16 -19.03
CA ILE A 135 -14.53 -4.30 -19.66
C ILE A 135 -15.97 -3.91 -20.05
N ASN A 136 -16.55 -2.90 -19.41
CA ASN A 136 -17.98 -2.58 -19.49
C ASN A 136 -18.28 -1.25 -20.23
N ASP A 137 -17.23 -0.56 -20.70
CA ASP A 137 -17.28 0.51 -21.72
C ASP A 137 -16.96 -0.11 -23.10
#